data_AF-A0A7L9FJ05-F1
#
_entry.id   AF-A0A7L9FJ05-F1
#
_cell.length_a   1.000
_cell.length_b   1.000
_cell.length_c   1.000
_cell.angle_alpha   90.00
_cell.angle_beta   90.00
_cell.angle_gamma   90.00
#
_symmetry.space_group_name_H-M   'P 1'
#
loop_
_entity.id
_entity.type
_entity.pdbx_description
1 polymer ?
#
loop_
_entity_poly.entity_id
_entity_poly.type
_entity_poly.pdbx_seq_one_letter_code
_entity_poly.pdbx_strand_id
1 'polypeptide(L)' 'MYTLRRDRCPYCGGELKAAHPAKFSPEDPYGEYRRKMKLETLAGRGSSL' A
#
# COMPACT_ATOMS: atom_id res chain seq x y z
N MET A 1 14.71 -0.05 -3.47
CA MET A 1 15.42 -0.78 -4.55
C MET A 1 14.46 -0.96 -5.72
N TYR A 2 14.90 -0.68 -6.95
CA TYR A 2 14.15 -1.00 -8.16
C TYR A 2 14.67 -2.28 -8.80
N THR A 3 13.77 -3.08 -9.37
CA THR A 3 14.13 -4.33 -10.04
C THR A 3 13.10 -4.72 -11.09
N LEU A 4 13.52 -5.52 -12.07
CA LEU A 4 12.66 -6.17 -13.06
C LEU A 4 12.35 -7.63 -12.72
N ARG A 5 12.92 -8.15 -11.62
CA ARG A 5 12.52 -9.46 -11.08
C ARG A 5 11.02 -9.46 -10.77
N ARG A 6 10.38 -10.61 -10.89
CA ARG A 6 8.92 -10.77 -10.68
C ARG A 6 8.56 -11.55 -9.44
N ASP A 7 9.56 -12.10 -8.75
CA ASP A 7 9.41 -13.03 -7.65
C ASP A 7 9.74 -12.38 -6.30
N ARG A 8 11.01 -12.07 -6.04
CA ARG A 8 11.50 -11.56 -4.74
C ARG A 8 12.61 -10.54 -4.91
N CYS A 9 12.79 -9.71 -3.89
CA CYS A 9 13.92 -8.79 -3.81
C CYS A 9 15.24 -9.58 -3.78
N PRO A 10 16.20 -9.33 -4.69
CA PRO A 10 17.48 -10.05 -4.73
C PRO A 10 18.42 -9.71 -3.57
N TYR A 11 18.13 -8.67 -2.77
CA TYR A 11 18.99 -8.28 -1.64
C TYR A 11 18.45 -8.75 -0.29
N CYS A 12 17.12 -8.75 -0.09
CA CYS A 12 16.52 -9.10 1.19
C CYS A 12 15.46 -10.22 1.11
N GLY A 13 15.11 -10.71 -0.08
CA GLY A 13 14.12 -11.77 -0.25
C GLY A 13 12.65 -11.34 -0.01
N GLY A 14 12.41 -10.06 0.29
CA GLY A 14 11.07 -9.50 0.50
C GLY A 14 10.20 -9.47 -0.76
N GLU A 15 8.89 -9.31 -0.54
CA GLU A 15 7.89 -9.24 -1.62
C GLU A 15 8.07 -7.99 -2.49
N LEU A 16 7.85 -8.17 -3.79
CA LEU A 16 7.91 -7.09 -4.76
C LEU A 16 6.54 -6.42 -4.92
N LYS A 17 6.57 -5.12 -5.22
CA LYS A 17 5.36 -4.30 -5.48
C LYS A 17 5.55 -3.52 -6.77
N ALA A 18 4.44 -3.17 -7.41
CA ALA A 18 4.45 -2.27 -8.55
C ALA A 18 5.08 -0.93 -8.15
N ALA A 19 6.03 -0.46 -8.95
CA ALA A 19 6.71 0.81 -8.74
C ALA A 19 5.80 2.02 -9.00
N HIS A 20 4.88 1.88 -9.96
CA HIS A 20 3.95 2.94 -10.31
C HIS A 20 2.76 2.96 -9.33
N PRO A 21 2.14 4.13 -9.12
CA PRO A 21 0.94 4.23 -8.32
C PRO A 21 -0.25 3.52 -8.99
N ALA A 22 -1.32 3.36 -8.22
CA ALA A 22 -2.63 3.01 -8.77
C ALA A 22 -3.14 4.17 -9.66
N LYS A 23 -3.97 3.83 -10.66
CA LYS A 23 -4.61 4.84 -11.51
C LYS A 23 -5.57 5.71 -10.70
N PHE A 24 -5.61 7.00 -11.00
CA PHE A 24 -6.57 7.93 -10.40
C PHE A 24 -7.85 7.99 -11.24
N SER A 25 -9.00 8.09 -10.57
CA SER A 25 -10.31 8.35 -11.18
C SER A 25 -11.03 9.40 -10.32
N PRO A 26 -11.62 10.46 -10.92
CA PRO A 26 -12.39 11.45 -10.18
C PRO A 26 -13.59 10.88 -9.42
N GLU A 27 -14.20 9.81 -9.96
CA GLU A 27 -15.38 9.16 -9.39
C GLU A 27 -15.06 8.37 -8.11
N ASP A 28 -13.82 7.88 -7.98
CA ASP A 28 -13.28 7.19 -6.80
C ASP A 28 -14.27 6.23 -6.09
N PRO A 29 -14.75 5.17 -6.77
CA PRO A 29 -15.86 4.34 -6.27
C PRO A 29 -15.55 3.63 -4.94
N TYR A 30 -14.27 3.41 -4.63
CA TYR A 30 -13.82 2.79 -3.37
C TYR A 30 -13.25 3.79 -2.37
N GLY A 31 -13.44 5.09 -2.60
CA GLY A 31 -12.87 6.16 -1.80
C GLY A 31 -13.26 6.11 -0.33
N GLU A 32 -14.54 5.85 -0.06
CA GLU A 32 -15.06 5.76 1.31
C GLU A 32 -14.39 4.63 2.10
N TYR A 33 -14.36 3.41 1.54
CA TYR A 33 -13.72 2.25 2.14
C TYR A 33 -12.23 2.47 2.40
N ARG A 34 -11.52 3.03 1.39
CA ARG A 34 -10.10 3.34 1.51
C ARG A 34 -9.83 4.34 2.64
N ARG A 35 -10.69 5.35 2.82
CA ARG A 35 -10.56 6.34 3.91
C ARG A 35 -10.86 5.72 5.28
N LYS A 36 -11.92 4.92 5.41
CA LYS A 36 -12.25 4.21 6.66
C LYS A 36 -11.10 3.33 7.13
N MET A 37 -10.60 2.44 6.26
CA MET A 37 -9.47 1.56 6.57
C MET A 37 -8.21 2.34 6.96
N LYS A 38 -7.92 3.45 6.26
CA LYS A 38 -6.79 4.32 6.61
C LYS A 38 -6.96 4.94 8.00
N LEU A 39 -8.15 5.44 8.33
CA LEU A 39 -8.45 6.05 9.63
C LEU A 39 -8.37 5.01 10.75
N GLU A 40 -8.94 3.82 10.57
CA GLU A 40 -8.83 2.70 11.52
C GLU A 40 -7.37 2.32 11.77
N THR A 41 -6.57 2.20 10.70
CA THR A 41 -5.15 1.88 10.80
C THR A 41 -4.37 2.96 11.54
N LEU A 42 -4.71 4.24 11.32
CA LEU A 42 -4.07 5.36 12.01
C LEU A 42 -4.48 5.45 13.49
N ALA A 43 -5.75 5.18 13.81
CA ALA A 43 -6.25 5.15 15.18
C ALA A 43 -5.60 4.01 15.98
N GLY A 44 -5.51 2.81 15.40
CA GLY A 44 -4.86 1.65 16.04
C GLY A 44 -3.34 1.79 16.20
N ARG A 45 -2.69 2.67 15.41
CA ARG A 45 -1.27 3.02 15.60
C ARG A 45 -1.03 3.90 16.84
N GLY A 46 -2.08 4.48 17.44
CA GLY A 46 -2.01 5.28 18.66
C GLY A 46 -2.25 4.50 19.96
N SER A 47 -2.58 3.20 19.89
CA SER A 47 -2.90 2.36 21.05
C SER A 47 -1.84 1.26 21.26
N SER A 48 -0.57 1.62 21.15
CA SER A 48 0.54 0.87 21.73
C SER A 48 1.18 1.73 22.82
N LEU A 49 0.41 1.93 23.90
CA LEU A 49 0.90 2.19 25.25
C LEU A 49 0.40 1.04 26.12
#